data_AF-A0A967E1X4-F1
#
_entry.id   AF-A0A967E1X4-F1
#
_cell.length_a   1.000
_cell.length_b   1.000
_cell.length_c   1.000
_cell.angle_alpha   90.00
_cell.angle_beta   90.00
_cell.angle_gamma   90.00
#
_symmetry.space_group_name_H-M   'P 1'
#
loop_
_entity.id
_entity.type
_entity.pdbx_description
1 polymer ?
#
loop_
_entity_poly.entity_id
_entity_poly.type
_entity_poly.pdbx_seq_one_letter_code
_entity_poly.pdbx_strand_id
1 'polypeptide(L)'
;MNTHAPQIIQLVKNERGVYAPMVAGALLMFLGILGLTIDIGQALVAKNELHNTADAAALAGTRHLATLYEALPASAQSTFQLSTTDETAIKNLAVAVGTENTTRGTAVQILPADVQVGRWSNTNRTFTPGLTTPNAVRVLTKRDPSVGAGGISTFIARAFNVTSINVSAFATAALTGPAVTPPGGLDTPFGISSFRFSTTY
;
A
#
# COMPACT_ATOMS: atom_id res chain seq x y z
N MET A 1 -30.70 70.32 -51.57
CA MET A 1 -30.24 70.53 -50.18
C MET A 1 -30.62 69.29 -49.39
N ASN A 2 -29.83 68.21 -49.47
CA ASN A 2 -30.09 66.96 -48.75
C ASN A 2 -28.83 66.62 -47.96
N THR A 3 -29.01 66.55 -46.64
CA THR A 3 -27.97 66.51 -45.60
C THR A 3 -27.39 65.11 -45.45
N HIS A 4 -26.07 64.99 -45.52
CA HIS A 4 -25.32 63.77 -45.19
C HIS A 4 -25.28 63.57 -43.66
N ALA A 5 -25.92 62.52 -43.15
CA ALA A 5 -25.76 62.10 -41.77
C ALA A 5 -24.44 61.31 -41.64
N PRO A 6 -23.51 61.69 -40.74
CA PRO A 6 -22.32 60.88 -40.49
C PRO A 6 -22.72 59.62 -39.73
N GLN A 7 -22.42 58.45 -40.30
CA GLN A 7 -22.50 57.18 -39.58
C GLN A 7 -21.46 57.21 -38.46
N ILE A 8 -21.92 57.44 -37.24
CA ILE A 8 -21.11 57.34 -36.03
C ILE A 8 -20.63 55.89 -35.95
N ILE A 9 -19.34 55.69 -36.21
CA ILE A 9 -18.64 54.45 -35.91
C ILE A 9 -18.76 54.27 -34.40
N GLN A 10 -19.72 53.45 -33.99
CA GLN A 10 -19.80 52.98 -32.62
C GLN A 10 -18.62 52.04 -32.43
N LEU A 11 -17.50 52.60 -31.95
CA LEU A 11 -16.44 51.85 -31.29
C LEU A 11 -17.11 51.08 -30.16
N VAL A 12 -17.42 49.82 -30.42
CA VAL A 12 -17.87 48.86 -29.41
C VAL A 12 -16.83 48.89 -28.31
N LYS A 13 -17.14 49.55 -27.19
CA LYS A 13 -16.33 49.54 -25.97
C LYS A 13 -16.44 48.14 -25.39
N ASN A 14 -15.59 47.25 -25.89
CA ASN A 14 -15.66 45.83 -25.62
C ASN A 14 -14.87 45.53 -24.33
N GLU A 15 -15.45 45.86 -23.18
CA GLU A 15 -14.85 45.52 -21.87
C GLU A 15 -14.79 43.99 -21.63
N ARG A 16 -15.42 43.21 -22.51
CA ARG A 16 -15.34 41.74 -22.57
C ARG A 16 -13.96 41.20 -23.00
N GLY A 17 -13.07 42.04 -23.55
CA GLY A 17 -11.75 41.63 -24.04
C GLY A 17 -10.74 41.24 -22.95
N VAL A 18 -10.86 41.80 -21.74
CA VAL A 18 -9.93 41.52 -20.62
C VAL A 18 -10.26 40.21 -19.90
N TYR A 19 -11.54 39.81 -19.91
CA TYR A 19 -11.97 38.58 -19.22
C TYR A 19 -11.45 37.32 -19.92
N ALA A 20 -11.32 37.32 -21.25
CA ALA A 20 -10.83 36.18 -22.01
C ALA A 20 -9.41 35.71 -21.58
N PRO A 21 -8.38 36.58 -21.51
CA PRO A 21 -7.07 36.17 -21.02
C PRO A 21 -7.04 35.81 -19.53
N MET A 22 -7.86 36.46 -18.69
CA MET A 22 -7.99 36.09 -17.27
C MET A 22 -8.56 34.68 -17.10
N VAL A 23 -9.64 34.35 -17.82
CA VAL A 23 -10.26 33.02 -17.81
C VAL A 23 -9.31 31.98 -18.39
N ALA A 24 -8.60 32.29 -19.47
CA ALA A 24 -7.61 31.39 -20.05
C ALA A 24 -6.47 31.08 -19.05
N GLY A 25 -5.96 32.08 -18.33
CA GLY A 25 -4.98 31.91 -17.28
C GLY A 25 -5.49 31.07 -16.11
N ALA A 26 -6.72 31.32 -15.65
CA ALA A 26 -7.35 30.53 -14.58
C ALA A 26 -7.55 29.07 -14.98
N LEU A 27 -8.00 28.80 -16.21
CA LEU A 27 -8.14 27.43 -16.73
C LEU A 27 -6.79 26.71 -16.80
N LEU A 28 -5.73 27.39 -17.23
CA LEU A 28 -4.39 26.82 -17.26
C LEU A 28 -3.89 26.46 -15.85
N MET A 29 -4.17 27.32 -14.86
CA MET A 29 -3.89 27.03 -13.45
C MET A 29 -4.68 25.82 -12.94
N PHE A 30 -5.98 25.73 -13.25
CA PHE A 30 -6.79 24.58 -12.84
C PHE A 30 -6.34 23.28 -13.50
N LEU A 31 -5.94 23.29 -14.77
CA LEU A 31 -5.37 22.11 -15.43
C LEU A 31 -4.08 21.64 -14.75
N GLY A 32 -3.23 22.56 -14.29
CA GLY A 32 -2.05 22.23 -13.49
C GLY A 32 -2.40 21.53 -12.17
N ILE A 33 -3.38 22.06 -11.43
CA ILE A 33 -3.85 21.48 -10.16
C ILE A 33 -4.51 20.11 -10.37
N LEU A 34 -5.34 19.97 -11.41
CA LEU A 34 -5.96 18.70 -11.79
C LEU A 34 -4.90 17.64 -12.10
N GLY A 35 -3.86 18.04 -12.83
CA GLY A 35 -2.69 17.22 -13.09
C GLY A 35 -2.01 16.67 -11.86
N LEU A 36 -1.66 17.56 -10.94
CA LEU A 36 -1.03 17.19 -9.67
C LEU A 36 -1.93 16.25 -8.86
N THR A 37 -3.23 16.53 -8.86
CA THR A 37 -4.23 15.70 -8.17
C THR A 37 -4.27 14.28 -8.74
N ILE A 38 -4.20 14.13 -10.07
CA ILE A 38 -4.12 12.81 -10.72
C ILE A 38 -2.83 12.10 -10.29
N ASP A 39 -1.67 12.75 -10.37
CA ASP A 39 -0.39 12.14 -10.02
C ASP A 39 -0.34 11.64 -8.56
N ILE A 40 -0.83 12.46 -7.62
CA ILE A 40 -0.94 12.07 -6.21
C ILE A 40 -1.96 10.94 -6.03
N GLY A 41 -3.12 11.04 -6.68
CA GLY A 41 -4.15 10.00 -6.61
C GLY A 41 -3.62 8.64 -7.08
N GLN A 42 -2.84 8.61 -8.15
CA GLN A 42 -2.20 7.38 -8.63
C GLN A 42 -1.21 6.81 -7.62
N ALA A 43 -0.38 7.66 -7.01
CA ALA A 43 0.57 7.22 -5.99
C ALA A 43 -0.12 6.68 -4.73
N LEU A 44 -1.22 7.29 -4.29
CA LEU A 44 -2.00 6.83 -3.13
C LEU A 44 -2.70 5.51 -3.39
N VAL A 45 -3.31 5.32 -4.57
CA VAL A 45 -3.89 4.03 -4.96
C VAL A 45 -2.83 2.95 -5.00
N ALA A 46 -1.69 3.21 -5.63
CA ALA A 46 -0.57 2.27 -5.68
C ALA A 46 -0.07 1.92 -4.26
N LYS A 47 -0.02 2.89 -3.35
CA LYS A 47 0.36 2.65 -1.95
C LYS A 47 -0.60 1.70 -1.25
N ASN A 48 -1.90 1.85 -1.46
CA ASN A 48 -2.91 0.98 -0.85
C ASN A 48 -2.83 -0.44 -1.41
N GLU A 49 -2.62 -0.61 -2.72
CA GLU A 49 -2.40 -1.92 -3.34
C GLU A 49 -1.14 -2.61 -2.81
N LEU A 50 -0.06 -1.84 -2.61
CA LEU A 50 1.17 -2.32 -1.98
C LEU A 50 0.94 -2.73 -0.52
N HIS A 51 0.16 -1.96 0.25
CA HIS A 51 -0.21 -2.34 1.61
C HIS A 51 -0.96 -3.68 1.65
N ASN A 52 -1.98 -3.84 0.81
CA ASN A 52 -2.72 -5.10 0.71
C ASN A 52 -1.80 -6.29 0.36
N THR A 53 -0.84 -6.06 -0.55
CA THR A 53 0.16 -7.06 -0.92
C THR A 53 1.08 -7.39 0.26
N ALA A 54 1.57 -6.38 0.98
CA ALA A 54 2.42 -6.56 2.15
C ALA A 54 1.70 -7.33 3.26
N ASP A 55 0.43 -7.01 3.51
CA ASP A 55 -0.40 -7.67 4.52
C ASP A 55 -0.63 -9.16 4.16
N ALA A 56 -0.97 -9.45 2.91
CA ALA A 56 -1.15 -10.82 2.43
C ALA A 56 0.15 -11.64 2.54
N ALA A 57 1.28 -11.06 2.12
CA ALA A 57 2.59 -11.70 2.21
C ALA A 57 3.04 -11.92 3.66
N ALA A 58 2.86 -10.92 4.54
CA ALA A 58 3.21 -11.02 5.95
C ALA A 58 2.35 -12.09 6.64
N LEU A 59 1.05 -12.13 6.36
CA LEU A 59 0.15 -13.14 6.90
C LEU A 59 0.53 -14.55 6.43
N ALA A 60 0.87 -14.73 5.15
CA ALA A 60 1.30 -16.02 4.61
C ALA A 60 2.59 -16.51 5.29
N GLY A 61 3.60 -15.64 5.43
CA GLY A 61 4.84 -15.96 6.12
C GLY A 61 4.60 -16.31 7.59
N THR A 62 3.82 -15.50 8.31
CA THR A 62 3.48 -15.74 9.72
C THR A 62 2.64 -17.00 9.90
N ARG A 63 1.78 -17.37 8.94
CA ARG A 63 1.04 -18.63 8.97
C ARG A 63 1.98 -19.83 8.89
N HIS A 64 3.01 -19.80 8.04
CA HIS A 64 4.00 -20.88 8.01
C HIS A 64 4.79 -20.95 9.33
N LEU A 65 5.17 -19.80 9.89
CA LEU A 65 5.76 -19.74 11.21
C LEU A 65 4.84 -20.40 12.28
N ALA A 66 3.53 -20.15 12.22
CA ALA A 66 2.57 -20.79 13.12
C ALA A 66 2.59 -22.32 13.02
N THR A 67 2.66 -22.87 11.81
CA THR A 67 2.71 -24.33 11.61
C THR A 67 3.97 -24.97 12.20
N LEU A 68 5.10 -24.26 12.22
CA LEU A 68 6.32 -24.72 12.88
C LEU A 68 6.14 -24.76 14.40
N TYR A 69 5.47 -23.75 14.97
CA TYR A 69 5.13 -23.72 16.40
C TYR A 69 4.12 -24.80 16.81
N GLU A 70 3.14 -25.09 15.95
CA GLU A 70 2.14 -26.14 16.18
C GLU A 70 2.75 -27.55 16.25
N ALA A 71 3.81 -27.79 15.48
CA ALA A 71 4.55 -29.06 15.51
C ALA A 71 5.39 -29.26 16.79
N LEU A 72 5.56 -28.23 17.62
CA LEU A 72 6.39 -28.27 18.82
C LEU A 72 5.56 -28.48 20.09
N PRO A 73 6.06 -29.25 21.07
CA PRO A 73 5.44 -29.31 22.38
C PRO A 73 5.50 -27.94 23.07
N ALA A 74 4.49 -27.61 23.88
CA ALA A 74 4.35 -26.29 24.51
C ALA A 74 5.59 -25.85 25.31
N SER A 75 6.29 -26.80 25.94
CA SER A 75 7.53 -26.54 26.69
C SER A 75 8.72 -26.13 25.82
N ALA A 76 8.74 -26.50 24.54
CA ALA A 76 9.81 -26.16 23.60
C ALA A 76 9.59 -24.82 22.87
N GLN A 77 8.36 -24.28 22.89
CA GLN A 77 8.03 -23.03 22.19
C GLN A 77 8.76 -21.81 22.76
N SER A 78 8.98 -21.78 24.09
CA SER A 78 9.68 -20.69 24.78
C SER A 78 11.17 -20.61 24.47
N THR A 79 11.76 -21.68 23.94
CA THR A 79 13.18 -21.77 23.57
C THR A 79 13.37 -22.02 22.07
N PHE A 80 12.30 -21.87 21.27
CA PHE A 80 12.35 -22.15 19.85
C PHE A 80 13.38 -21.26 19.14
N GLN A 81 14.21 -21.89 18.32
CA GLN A 81 15.19 -21.26 17.44
C GLN A 81 14.83 -21.64 16.02
N LEU A 82 14.50 -20.64 15.21
CA LEU A 82 14.15 -20.86 13.82
C LEU A 82 15.42 -21.17 13.01
N SER A 83 15.42 -22.27 12.26
CA SER A 83 16.53 -22.61 11.39
C SER A 83 16.60 -21.66 10.19
N THR A 84 17.78 -21.50 9.58
CA THR A 84 17.94 -20.71 8.35
C THR A 84 17.20 -21.30 7.15
N THR A 85 16.95 -22.62 7.18
CA THR A 85 16.18 -23.32 6.15
C THR A 85 14.70 -22.97 6.26
N ASP A 86 14.15 -23.00 7.47
CA ASP A 86 12.76 -22.62 7.74
C ASP A 86 12.54 -21.12 7.51
N GLU A 87 13.50 -20.28 7.88
CA GLU A 87 13.46 -18.85 7.54
C GLU A 87 13.35 -18.64 6.03
N THR A 88 14.14 -19.39 5.24
CA THR A 88 14.08 -19.32 3.78
C THR A 88 12.72 -19.79 3.26
N ALA A 89 12.14 -20.84 3.83
CA ALA A 89 10.80 -21.31 3.47
C ALA A 89 9.71 -20.27 3.77
N ILE A 90 9.76 -19.62 4.95
CA ILE A 90 8.88 -18.50 5.31
C ILE A 90 8.99 -17.36 4.29
N LYS A 91 10.22 -16.96 3.95
CA LYS A 91 10.47 -15.88 2.98
C LYS A 91 9.92 -16.25 1.60
N ASN A 92 10.18 -17.46 1.12
CA ASN A 92 9.71 -17.92 -0.18
C ASN A 92 8.18 -17.97 -0.25
N LEU A 93 7.50 -18.41 0.81
CA LEU A 93 6.04 -18.42 0.84
C LEU A 93 5.45 -17.00 0.87
N ALA A 94 6.04 -16.09 1.66
CA ALA A 94 5.63 -14.70 1.70
C ALA A 94 5.81 -14.03 0.32
N VAL A 95 6.93 -14.29 -0.35
CA VAL A 95 7.18 -13.80 -1.72
C VAL A 95 6.16 -14.39 -2.70
N ALA A 96 5.90 -15.70 -2.67
CA ALA A 96 4.97 -16.36 -3.57
C ALA A 96 3.57 -15.71 -3.52
N VAL A 97 2.99 -15.60 -2.32
CA VAL A 97 1.67 -14.96 -2.12
C VAL A 97 1.71 -13.47 -2.47
N GLY A 98 2.80 -12.78 -2.15
CA GLY A 98 2.94 -11.38 -2.51
C GLY A 98 2.98 -11.14 -4.02
N THR A 99 3.66 -12.01 -4.78
CA THR A 99 3.79 -11.90 -6.23
C THR A 99 2.51 -12.21 -7.01
N GLU A 100 1.52 -12.84 -6.36
CA GLU A 100 0.18 -13.03 -6.92
C GLU A 100 -0.62 -11.73 -6.96
N ASN A 101 -0.21 -10.70 -6.20
CA ASN A 101 -0.86 -9.41 -6.20
C ASN A 101 -0.28 -8.48 -7.27
N THR A 102 -1.13 -7.55 -7.74
CA THR A 102 -0.73 -6.52 -8.70
C THR A 102 -0.88 -5.14 -8.12
N THR A 103 0.04 -4.25 -8.46
CA THR A 103 -0.08 -2.80 -8.23
C THR A 103 -0.13 -2.12 -9.58
N ARG A 104 -1.20 -1.34 -9.82
CA ARG A 104 -1.43 -0.62 -11.08
C ARG A 104 -1.37 -1.55 -12.31
N GLY A 105 -1.86 -2.78 -12.16
CA GLY A 105 -1.88 -3.79 -13.23
C GLY A 105 -0.54 -4.46 -13.51
N THR A 106 0.51 -4.21 -12.73
CA THR A 106 1.79 -4.93 -12.82
C THR A 106 1.98 -5.81 -11.59
N ALA A 107 2.47 -7.03 -11.77
CA ALA A 107 2.82 -7.92 -10.66
C ALA A 107 3.81 -7.25 -9.70
N VAL A 108 3.54 -7.35 -8.40
CA VAL A 108 4.45 -6.86 -7.37
C VAL A 108 5.64 -7.81 -7.30
N GLN A 109 6.85 -7.23 -7.22
CA GLN A 109 8.07 -8.00 -7.00
C GLN A 109 8.53 -7.75 -5.57
N ILE A 110 8.71 -8.82 -4.81
CA ILE A 110 9.21 -8.77 -3.42
C ILE A 110 10.56 -9.47 -3.40
N LEU A 111 11.59 -8.78 -2.96
CA LEU A 111 12.90 -9.40 -2.79
C LEU A 111 12.92 -10.20 -1.48
N PRO A 112 13.61 -11.35 -1.41
CA PRO A 112 13.75 -12.10 -0.16
C PRO A 112 14.35 -11.26 0.99
N ALA A 113 15.16 -10.23 0.67
CA ALA A 113 15.72 -9.30 1.65
C ALA A 113 14.68 -8.33 2.26
N ASP A 114 13.58 -8.09 1.55
CA ASP A 114 12.47 -7.24 2.00
C ASP A 114 11.49 -8.00 2.92
N VAL A 115 11.69 -9.31 3.10
CA VAL A 115 10.97 -10.15 4.07
C VAL A 115 11.87 -10.44 5.26
N GLN A 116 11.39 -10.11 6.46
CA GLN A 116 12.14 -10.26 7.70
C GLN A 116 11.33 -11.03 8.73
N VAL A 117 11.94 -12.05 9.31
CA VAL A 117 11.39 -12.80 10.44
C VAL A 117 11.94 -12.21 11.73
N GLY A 118 11.10 -12.11 12.75
CA GLY A 118 11.48 -11.46 14.00
C GLY A 118 10.44 -11.56 15.08
N ARG A 119 10.59 -10.69 16.07
CA ARG A 119 9.71 -10.60 17.22
C ARG A 119 8.99 -9.25 17.25
N TRP A 120 7.67 -9.31 17.30
CA TRP A 120 6.78 -8.20 17.59
C TRP A 120 6.50 -8.09 19.10
N SER A 121 6.65 -6.88 19.64
CA SER A 121 6.24 -6.52 21.00
C SER A 121 4.97 -5.66 20.96
N ASN A 122 3.85 -6.17 21.49
CA ASN A 122 2.61 -5.39 21.61
C ASN A 122 2.73 -4.20 22.57
N THR A 123 3.57 -4.32 23.60
CA THR A 123 3.79 -3.26 24.59
C THR A 123 4.50 -2.06 23.97
N ASN A 124 5.58 -2.32 23.23
CA ASN A 124 6.41 -1.27 22.65
C ASN A 124 5.96 -0.89 21.22
N ARG A 125 5.09 -1.70 20.60
CA ARG A 125 4.72 -1.62 19.18
C ARG A 125 5.94 -1.63 18.26
N THR A 126 6.91 -2.47 18.59
CA THR A 126 8.18 -2.58 17.88
C THR A 126 8.38 -3.97 17.29
N PHE A 127 8.98 -4.00 16.10
CA PHE A 127 9.47 -5.21 15.45
C PHE A 127 10.99 -5.28 15.57
N THR A 128 11.50 -6.39 16.11
CA THR A 128 12.93 -6.67 16.22
C THR A 128 13.26 -7.90 15.37
N PRO A 129 14.04 -7.77 14.29
CA PRO A 129 14.49 -8.91 13.49
C PRO A 129 15.27 -9.92 14.35
N GLY A 130 15.09 -11.21 14.09
CA GLY A 130 15.82 -12.25 14.81
C GLY A 130 15.17 -13.63 14.69
N LEU A 131 15.97 -14.67 14.89
CA LEU A 131 15.54 -16.07 14.77
C LEU A 131 15.33 -16.75 16.13
N THR A 132 15.61 -16.04 17.23
CA THR A 132 15.34 -16.50 18.60
C THR A 132 13.89 -16.20 18.96
N THR A 133 13.07 -17.24 19.14
CA THR A 133 11.64 -17.14 19.48
C THR A 133 10.86 -16.12 18.63
N PRO A 134 10.98 -16.18 17.29
CA PRO A 134 10.29 -15.25 16.42
C PRO A 134 8.79 -15.47 16.53
N ASN A 135 8.03 -14.39 16.57
CA ASN A 135 6.57 -14.46 16.60
C ASN A 135 5.94 -13.63 15.48
N ALA A 136 6.74 -13.05 14.57
CA ALA A 136 6.23 -12.15 13.55
C ALA A 136 7.05 -12.18 12.26
N VAL A 137 6.40 -11.86 11.16
CA VAL A 137 7.00 -11.63 9.85
C VAL A 137 6.64 -10.23 9.39
N ARG A 138 7.65 -9.47 8.98
CA ARG A 138 7.52 -8.14 8.37
C ARG A 138 7.86 -8.24 6.89
N VAL A 139 7.02 -7.65 6.05
CA VAL A 139 7.24 -7.59 4.60
C VAL A 139 7.24 -6.13 4.16
N LEU A 140 8.25 -5.74 3.40
CA LEU A 140 8.30 -4.48 2.67
C LEU A 140 7.95 -4.75 1.20
N THR A 141 6.99 -4.00 0.67
CA THR A 141 6.67 -3.97 -0.76
C THR A 141 6.98 -2.59 -1.29
N LYS A 142 7.47 -2.52 -2.52
CA LYS A 142 7.93 -1.27 -3.13
C LYS A 142 7.71 -1.25 -4.64
N ARG A 143 7.51 -0.05 -5.16
CA ARG A 143 7.53 0.33 -6.56
C ARG A 143 8.55 1.45 -6.69
N ASP A 144 9.77 1.08 -7.04
CA ASP A 144 10.90 1.98 -7.23
C ASP A 144 11.85 1.39 -8.30
N PRO A 145 12.90 2.12 -8.73
CA PRO A 145 13.84 1.64 -9.75
C PRO A 145 14.65 0.40 -9.34
N SER A 146 14.67 0.03 -8.05
CA SER A 146 15.39 -1.15 -7.54
C SER A 146 14.63 -2.46 -7.73
N VAL A 147 13.36 -2.40 -8.17
CA VAL A 147 12.52 -3.57 -8.47
C VAL A 147 12.03 -3.51 -9.91
N GLY A 148 11.86 -4.69 -10.54
CA GLY A 148 11.68 -4.81 -12.00
C GLY A 148 10.48 -4.06 -12.62
N ALA A 149 9.52 -3.62 -11.82
CA ALA A 149 8.35 -2.86 -12.27
C ALA A 149 8.54 -1.31 -12.22
N GLY A 150 9.63 -0.81 -11.63
CA GLY A 150 9.92 0.62 -11.52
C GLY A 150 8.95 1.42 -10.64
N GLY A 151 9.20 2.73 -10.54
CA GLY A 151 8.29 3.68 -9.89
C GLY A 151 6.96 3.86 -10.63
N ILE A 152 5.99 4.48 -9.97
CA ILE A 152 4.67 4.79 -10.55
C ILE A 152 4.82 5.95 -11.53
N SER A 153 4.49 5.74 -12.81
CA SER A 153 4.62 6.79 -13.81
C SER A 153 3.68 7.97 -13.51
N THR A 154 4.21 9.18 -13.67
CA THR A 154 3.47 10.44 -13.55
C THR A 154 2.93 10.90 -14.90
N PHE A 155 1.84 11.65 -14.84
CA PHE A 155 1.14 12.25 -15.96
C PHE A 155 1.50 13.72 -16.16
N ILE A 156 1.31 14.61 -15.18
CA ILE A 156 1.64 16.04 -15.34
C ILE A 156 3.04 16.37 -14.83
N ALA A 157 3.50 15.74 -13.75
CA ALA A 157 4.85 15.96 -13.22
C ALA A 157 5.95 15.62 -14.25
N ARG A 158 5.64 14.78 -15.25
CA ARG A 158 6.54 14.47 -16.37
C ARG A 158 6.91 15.69 -17.21
N ALA A 159 6.02 16.68 -17.31
CA ALA A 159 6.30 17.95 -17.99
C ALA A 159 7.40 18.76 -17.28
N PHE A 160 7.62 18.46 -15.99
CA PHE A 160 8.68 19.01 -15.15
C PHE A 160 9.83 18.01 -14.92
N ASN A 161 10.00 17.04 -15.83
CA ASN A 161 11.05 16.01 -15.77
C ASN A 161 10.97 15.05 -14.56
N VAL A 162 9.84 14.98 -13.87
CA VAL A 162 9.55 13.97 -12.85
C VAL A 162 8.73 12.88 -13.51
N THR A 163 9.35 11.81 -13.99
CA THR A 163 8.69 10.77 -14.83
C THR A 163 8.06 9.63 -14.03
N SER A 164 8.46 9.46 -12.76
CA SER A 164 7.90 8.46 -11.85
C SER A 164 8.01 8.87 -10.37
N ILE A 165 7.13 8.34 -9.53
CA ILE A 165 7.15 8.47 -8.07
C ILE A 165 7.40 7.10 -7.45
N ASN A 166 8.31 7.04 -6.49
CA ASN A 166 8.59 5.82 -5.74
C ASN A 166 7.59 5.69 -4.59
N VAL A 167 7.03 4.49 -4.44
CA VAL A 167 6.04 4.20 -3.38
C VAL A 167 6.43 2.91 -2.70
N SER A 168 6.31 2.87 -1.38
CA SER A 168 6.53 1.66 -0.58
C SER A 168 5.51 1.55 0.54
N ALA A 169 5.30 0.32 0.97
CA ALA A 169 4.40 -0.04 2.06
C ALA A 169 5.00 -1.23 2.83
N PHE A 170 4.90 -1.20 4.15
CA PHE A 170 5.29 -2.33 4.99
C PHE A 170 4.09 -2.84 5.79
N ALA A 171 4.13 -4.12 6.10
CA ALA A 171 3.16 -4.81 6.94
C ALA A 171 3.88 -5.75 7.90
N THR A 172 3.32 -5.97 9.08
CA THR A 172 3.82 -6.95 10.06
C THR A 172 2.67 -7.78 10.58
N ALA A 173 2.75 -9.09 10.40
CA ALA A 173 1.80 -10.04 10.97
C ALA A 173 2.47 -10.78 12.13
N ALA A 174 1.79 -10.91 13.26
CA ALA A 174 2.34 -11.52 14.47
C ALA A 174 1.41 -12.58 15.08
N LEU A 175 2.00 -13.64 15.64
CA LEU A 175 1.39 -14.71 16.43
C LEU A 175 1.07 -14.24 17.86
N THR A 176 0.52 -13.03 17.99
CA THR A 176 0.20 -12.43 19.30
C THR A 176 -1.31 -12.34 19.52
N GLY A 177 -2.05 -13.36 19.08
CA GLY A 177 -3.48 -13.46 19.39
C GLY A 177 -3.70 -13.42 20.91
N PRO A 178 -4.75 -12.75 21.40
CA PRO A 178 -5.04 -12.72 22.83
C PRO A 178 -5.36 -14.14 23.31
N ALA A 179 -4.52 -14.67 24.23
CA ALA A 179 -4.71 -16.00 24.81
C ALA A 179 -5.87 -16.05 25.82
N VAL A 180 -6.27 -14.88 26.34
CA VAL A 180 -7.39 -14.70 27.26
C VAL A 180 -7.97 -13.31 27.02
N THR A 181 -9.28 -13.22 26.84
CA THR A 181 -10.00 -11.94 26.84
C THR A 181 -11.08 -11.97 27.91
N PRO A 182 -11.25 -10.91 28.72
CA PRO A 182 -12.40 -10.79 29.62
C PRO A 182 -13.72 -10.93 28.84
N PRO A 183 -14.82 -11.33 29.47
CA PRO A 183 -16.14 -11.32 28.84
C PRO A 183 -16.43 -9.96 28.21
N GLY A 184 -16.74 -9.94 26.91
CA GLY A 184 -16.98 -8.71 26.14
C GLY A 184 -15.73 -7.90 25.74
N GLY A 185 -14.52 -8.35 26.08
CA GLY A 185 -13.25 -7.67 25.79
C GLY A 185 -12.54 -8.12 24.52
N LEU A 186 -13.18 -8.92 23.67
CA LEU A 186 -12.62 -9.40 22.42
C LEU A 186 -12.86 -8.36 21.33
N ASP A 187 -11.95 -7.39 21.23
CA ASP A 187 -12.03 -6.22 20.35
C ASP A 187 -11.45 -6.49 18.94
N THR A 188 -11.42 -7.75 18.51
CA THR A 188 -10.93 -8.14 17.18
C THR A 188 -12.00 -8.92 16.43
N PRO A 189 -12.24 -8.62 15.14
CA PRO A 189 -13.12 -9.45 14.33
C PRO A 189 -12.48 -10.83 14.14
N PHE A 190 -13.17 -11.88 14.55
CA PHE A 190 -12.79 -13.27 14.28
C PHE A 190 -13.95 -13.97 13.58
N GLY A 191 -13.65 -14.71 12.52
CA GLY A 191 -14.60 -15.58 11.84
C GLY A 191 -14.44 -17.01 12.37
N ILE A 192 -15.49 -17.59 12.92
CA ILE A 192 -15.57 -19.04 13.17
C ILE A 192 -16.49 -19.61 12.10
N SER A 193 -16.06 -20.69 11.44
CA SER A 193 -16.90 -21.34 10.43
C SER A 193 -18.19 -21.86 11.05
N SER A 194 -19.31 -21.70 10.34
CA SER A 194 -20.64 -22.18 10.79
C SER A 194 -20.67 -23.69 11.04
N PHE A 195 -19.77 -24.45 10.40
CA PHE A 195 -19.57 -25.88 10.62
C PHE A 195 -19.29 -26.22 12.09
N ARG A 196 -18.65 -25.34 12.86
CA ARG A 196 -18.38 -25.57 14.29
C ARG A 196 -19.62 -25.41 15.18
N PHE A 197 -20.72 -24.89 14.63
CA PHE A 197 -21.98 -24.66 15.34
C PHE A 197 -23.18 -25.39 14.71
N SER A 198 -22.98 -26.10 13.59
CA SER A 198 -24.03 -26.94 13.01
C SER A 198 -24.05 -28.28 13.76
N THR A 199 -25.03 -28.46 14.63
CA THR A 199 -25.30 -29.72 15.36
C THR A 199 -26.01 -30.76 14.50
N THR A 200 -25.97 -30.62 13.17
CA THR A 200 -26.57 -31.62 12.27
C THR A 200 -25.49 -32.64 11.93
N TYR A 201 -25.51 -33.76 12.66
CA TYR A 201 -24.81 -34.99 12.30
C TYR A 201 -25.29 -35.53 10.95
#